data_AF-A0A920KQG8-F1
#
_entry.id   AF-A0A920KQG8-F1
#
_cell.length_a   1.000
_cell.length_b   1.000
_cell.length_c   1.000
_cell.angle_alpha   90.00
_cell.angle_beta   90.00
_cell.angle_gamma   90.00
#
_symmetry.space_group_name_H-M   'P 1'
#
loop_
_entity.id
_entity.type
_entity.pdbx_description
1 polymer ?
#
loop_
_entity_poly.entity_id
_entity_poly.type
_entity_poly.pdbx_seq_one_letter_code
_entity_poly.pdbx_strand_id
1 'polypeptide(L)'
;MANNGNCLAVLTKTDPNATPRHKGMSLFICEKGDGFSVGKKLKKLGYRSIDSAELIFEDFRVSRDNLVGGEEGKGFQQVAGGLELGRINIAARGAGMAKGATSMALHYAMERKTFGKSHCGTSGHSTEAG
;
A
#
# COMPACT_ATOMS: atom_id res chain seq x y z
N MET A 1 0.41 -1.46 -11.48
CA MET A 1 0.67 -2.75 -10.80
C MET A 1 -0.36 -3.80 -11.21
N ALA A 2 -1.67 -3.57 -11.04
CA ALA A 2 -2.69 -4.52 -11.51
C ALA A 2 -2.60 -4.78 -13.03
N ASN A 3 -2.42 -3.74 -13.86
CA ASN A 3 -2.32 -3.89 -15.31
C ASN A 3 -0.93 -4.35 -15.79
N ASN A 4 0.15 -3.93 -15.13
CA ASN A 4 1.52 -4.16 -15.62
C ASN A 4 2.29 -5.26 -14.87
N GLY A 5 1.76 -5.83 -13.79
CA GLY A 5 2.37 -6.96 -13.10
C GLY A 5 2.08 -8.27 -13.85
N ASN A 6 3.06 -9.17 -13.94
CA ASN A 6 2.89 -10.46 -14.62
C ASN A 6 2.41 -11.56 -13.65
N CYS A 7 2.56 -11.34 -12.35
CA CYS A 7 2.28 -12.32 -11.31
C CYS A 7 1.70 -11.64 -10.06
N LEU A 8 0.79 -12.33 -9.38
CA LEU A 8 -0.02 -11.84 -8.26
C LEU A 8 0.03 -12.83 -7.10
N ALA A 9 0.31 -12.35 -5.89
CA ALA A 9 0.12 -13.14 -4.69
C ALA A 9 -1.35 -13.05 -4.25
N VAL A 10 -2.08 -14.15 -4.32
CA VAL A 10 -3.53 -14.21 -4.07
C VAL A 10 -3.80 -15.11 -2.87
N LEU A 11 -4.31 -14.51 -1.79
CA LEU A 11 -4.78 -15.25 -0.61
C LEU A 11 -6.21 -15.70 -0.87
N THR A 12 -6.45 -17.00 -0.89
CA THR A 12 -7.76 -17.61 -1.15
C THR A 12 -8.17 -18.50 0.01
N LYS A 13 -9.47 -18.80 0.12
CA LYS A 13 -9.99 -19.82 1.05
C LYS A 13 -10.01 -21.16 0.32
N THR A 14 -9.14 -22.08 0.68
CA THR A 14 -9.13 -23.45 0.16
C THR A 14 -10.05 -24.37 0.95
N ASP A 15 -10.23 -24.12 2.25
CA ASP A 15 -11.24 -24.78 3.09
C ASP A 15 -12.17 -23.72 3.73
N PRO A 16 -13.38 -23.52 3.18
CA PRO A 16 -14.37 -22.57 3.72
C PRO A 16 -14.90 -22.93 5.11
N ASN A 17 -14.83 -24.21 5.50
CA ASN A 17 -15.40 -24.74 6.74
C ASN A 17 -14.36 -24.91 7.86
N ALA A 18 -13.09 -24.62 7.58
CA ALA A 18 -12.00 -24.73 8.53
C ALA A 18 -12.27 -23.97 9.83
N THR A 19 -11.99 -24.62 10.96
CA THR A 19 -12.02 -24.01 12.29
C THR A 19 -10.66 -24.21 12.98
N PRO A 20 -9.95 -23.13 13.34
CA PRO A 20 -10.27 -21.71 13.14
C PRO A 20 -10.15 -21.27 11.66
N ARG A 21 -10.96 -20.28 11.26
CA ARG A 21 -11.13 -19.82 9.86
C ARG A 21 -9.84 -19.52 9.09
N HIS A 22 -8.82 -19.00 9.76
CA HIS A 22 -7.56 -18.66 9.10
C HIS A 22 -6.77 -19.88 8.63
N LYS A 23 -7.02 -21.07 9.19
CA LYS A 23 -6.41 -22.33 8.74
C LYS A 23 -6.98 -22.84 7.42
N GLY A 24 -8.11 -22.30 6.97
CA GLY A 24 -8.67 -22.62 5.65
C GLY A 24 -8.14 -21.72 4.54
N MET A 25 -7.14 -20.88 4.81
CA MET A 25 -6.63 -19.89 3.85
C MET A 25 -5.25 -20.28 3.34
N SER A 26 -5.07 -20.24 2.03
CA SER A 26 -3.83 -20.59 1.34
C SER A 26 -3.41 -19.46 0.41
N LEU A 27 -2.11 -19.29 0.23
CA LEU A 27 -1.54 -18.24 -0.62
C LEU A 27 -1.01 -18.85 -1.90
N PHE A 28 -1.44 -18.32 -3.04
CA PHE A 28 -0.99 -18.76 -4.36
C PHE A 28 -0.26 -17.64 -5.09
N ILE A 29 0.70 -18.03 -5.92
CA ILE A 29 1.37 -17.17 -6.88
C ILE A 29 0.68 -17.36 -8.24
N CYS A 30 -0.24 -16.46 -8.57
CA CYS A 30 -1.05 -16.55 -9.77
C CYS A 30 -0.45 -15.72 -10.90
N GLU A 31 -0.15 -16.35 -12.02
CA GLU A 31 0.17 -15.64 -13.26
C GLU A 31 -1.11 -15.24 -13.99
N LYS A 32 -1.03 -14.21 -14.83
CA LYS A 32 -2.17 -13.79 -15.65
C LYS A 32 -2.41 -14.84 -16.74
N GLY A 33 -3.65 -15.29 -16.87
CA GLY A 33 -4.04 -16.30 -17.85
C GLY A 33 -5.55 -16.40 -18.02
N ASP A 34 -6.01 -17.51 -18.59
CA ASP A 34 -7.42 -17.75 -18.86
C ASP A 34 -8.25 -17.74 -17.57
N GLY A 35 -9.39 -17.05 -17.61
CA GLY A 35 -10.24 -16.84 -16.43
C GLY A 35 -9.80 -15.71 -15.51
N PHE A 36 -8.72 -14.98 -15.83
CA PHE A 36 -8.33 -13.75 -15.13
C PHE A 36 -8.65 -12.52 -15.97
N SER A 37 -9.31 -11.53 -15.36
CA SER A 37 -9.50 -10.22 -15.97
C SER A 37 -9.32 -9.09 -14.95
N VAL A 38 -8.98 -7.90 -15.45
CA VAL A 38 -8.87 -6.70 -14.62
C VAL A 38 -10.10 -5.83 -14.84
N GLY A 39 -10.83 -5.59 -13.76
CA GLY A 39 -12.02 -4.74 -13.76
C GLY A 39 -11.67 -3.26 -13.80
N LYS A 40 -12.58 -2.43 -13.28
CA LYS A 40 -12.45 -0.97 -13.37
C LYS A 40 -11.28 -0.46 -12.52
N LYS A 41 -10.48 0.45 -13.10
CA LYS A 41 -9.46 1.21 -12.35
C LYS A 41 -10.14 2.12 -11.33
N LEU A 42 -9.67 2.04 -10.08
CA LEU A 42 -10.19 2.82 -8.97
C LEU A 42 -9.71 4.28 -9.08
N LYS A 43 -10.65 5.22 -8.95
CA LYS A 43 -10.34 6.65 -8.86
C LYS A 43 -9.88 6.95 -7.42
N LYS A 44 -8.67 7.48 -7.29
CA LYS A 44 -8.02 7.78 -6.00
C LYS A 44 -7.73 9.27 -5.87
N LEU A 45 -7.84 9.81 -4.66
CA LEU A 45 -7.49 11.19 -4.32
C LEU A 45 -6.00 11.49 -4.56
N GLY A 46 -5.13 10.55 -4.16
CA GLY A 46 -3.68 10.57 -4.37
C GLY A 46 -3.16 9.30 -5.05
N TYR A 47 -1.83 9.18 -5.20
CA TYR A 47 -1.19 8.02 -5.86
C TYR A 47 -1.77 7.68 -7.24
N ARG A 48 -2.10 8.72 -8.03
CA ARG A 48 -2.81 8.58 -9.33
C ARG A 48 -1.97 7.87 -10.40
N SER A 49 -0.65 7.94 -10.29
CA SER A 49 0.31 7.23 -11.16
C SER A 49 0.39 5.73 -10.89
N ILE A 50 -0.07 5.26 -9.71
CA ILE A 50 -0.07 3.84 -9.38
C ILE A 50 -1.42 3.25 -9.77
N ASP A 51 -1.44 2.22 -10.62
CA ASP A 51 -2.69 1.53 -10.94
C ASP A 51 -3.17 0.65 -9.80
N SER A 52 -4.40 0.93 -9.34
CA SER A 52 -5.18 0.08 -8.45
C SER A 52 -6.48 -0.23 -9.17
N ALA A 53 -6.80 -1.51 -9.31
CA ALA A 53 -7.98 -1.98 -10.02
C ALA A 53 -8.54 -3.22 -9.32
N GLU A 54 -9.79 -3.53 -9.61
CA GLU A 54 -10.43 -4.79 -9.24
C GLU A 54 -9.84 -5.94 -10.06
N LEU A 55 -9.66 -7.09 -9.42
CA LEU A 55 -9.17 -8.32 -10.07
C LEU A 55 -10.29 -9.35 -10.03
N ILE A 56 -10.62 -9.90 -11.19
CA ILE A 56 -11.73 -10.83 -11.37
C ILE A 56 -11.15 -12.19 -11.78
N PHE A 57 -11.59 -13.25 -11.10
CA PHE A 57 -11.20 -14.63 -11.35
C PHE A 57 -12.46 -15.46 -11.61
N GLU A 58 -12.70 -15.84 -12.87
CA GLU A 58 -13.85 -16.61 -13.34
C GLU A 58 -13.34 -17.91 -13.97
N ASP A 59 -13.64 -19.05 -13.36
CA ASP A 59 -13.11 -20.37 -13.77
C ASP A 59 -11.57 -20.41 -13.93
N PHE A 60 -10.87 -19.52 -13.23
CA PHE A 60 -9.41 -19.43 -13.24
C PHE A 60 -8.77 -20.66 -12.61
N ARG A 61 -7.86 -21.31 -13.35
CA ARG A 61 -7.12 -22.49 -12.88
C ARG A 61 -5.70 -22.10 -12.50
N VAL A 62 -5.25 -22.60 -11.35
CA VAL A 62 -3.88 -22.43 -10.85
C VAL A 62 -3.27 -23.78 -10.52
N SER A 63 -1.98 -23.97 -10.84
CA SER A 63 -1.26 -25.20 -10.48
C SER A 63 -1.10 -25.30 -8.97
N ARG A 64 -1.11 -26.52 -8.44
CA ARG A 64 -0.75 -26.79 -7.04
C ARG A 64 0.70 -26.37 -6.75
N ASP A 65 1.59 -26.41 -7.75
CA ASP A 65 2.99 -26.00 -7.58
C ASP A 65 3.14 -24.51 -7.27
N ASN A 66 2.12 -23.71 -7.57
CA ASN A 66 2.10 -22.28 -7.27
C ASN A 66 1.64 -21.98 -5.83
N LEU A 67 1.37 -23.01 -5.02
CA LEU A 67 1.07 -22.88 -3.61
C LEU A 67 2.31 -22.47 -2.82
N VAL A 68 2.25 -21.32 -2.15
CA VAL A 68 3.38 -20.82 -1.36
C VAL A 68 3.60 -21.72 -0.15
N GLY A 69 4.82 -22.25 -0.03
CA GLY A 69 5.23 -23.10 1.09
C GLY A 69 4.76 -24.55 1.00
N GLY A 70 4.07 -24.95 -0.08
CA GLY A 70 3.70 -26.34 -0.37
C GLY A 70 2.64 -26.97 0.56
N GLU A 71 2.20 -26.29 1.60
CA GLU A 71 1.18 -26.75 2.54
C GLU A 71 -0.02 -25.79 2.55
N GLU A 72 -1.22 -26.34 2.35
CA GLU A 72 -2.46 -25.57 2.40
C GLU A 72 -2.74 -25.10 3.85
N GLY A 73 -3.47 -23.99 3.99
CA GLY A 73 -3.91 -23.48 5.29
C GLY A 73 -2.87 -22.64 6.06
N LYS A 74 -1.69 -22.41 5.47
CA LYS A 74 -0.63 -21.53 6.02
C LYS A 74 -0.67 -20.11 5.46
N GLY A 75 -1.55 -19.82 4.50
CA GLY A 75 -1.55 -18.57 3.74
C GLY A 75 -1.70 -17.33 4.62
N PHE A 76 -2.54 -17.39 5.65
CA PHE A 76 -2.73 -16.26 6.56
C PHE A 76 -1.45 -15.88 7.30
N GLN A 77 -0.70 -16.86 7.83
CA GLN A 77 0.55 -16.60 8.55
C GLN A 77 1.62 -16.01 7.62
N GLN A 78 1.70 -16.50 6.39
CA GLN A 78 2.62 -16.00 5.36
C GLN A 78 2.32 -14.54 5.02
N VAL A 79 1.04 -14.19 4.79
CA VAL A 79 0.63 -12.81 4.51
C VAL A 79 0.84 -11.89 5.71
N ALA A 80 0.50 -12.35 6.92
CA ALA A 80 0.70 -11.58 8.14
C ALA A 80 2.17 -11.21 8.35
N GLY A 81 3.09 -12.15 8.16
CA GLY A 81 4.53 -11.88 8.22
C GLY A 81 4.98 -10.85 7.17
N GLY A 82 4.48 -10.95 5.95
CA GLY A 82 4.75 -9.96 4.89
C GLY A 82 4.22 -8.56 5.20
N LEU A 83 3.06 -8.45 5.86
CA LEU A 83 2.48 -7.17 6.25
C LEU A 83 3.33 -6.41 7.29
N GLU A 84 3.97 -7.11 8.22
CA GLU A 84 4.86 -6.47 9.20
C GLU A 84 6.04 -5.77 8.51
N LEU A 85 6.67 -6.42 7.52
CA LEU A 85 7.72 -5.79 6.70
C LEU A 85 7.16 -4.65 5.83
N GLY A 86 5.93 -4.79 5.33
CA GLY A 86 5.26 -3.76 4.55
C GLY A 86 5.05 -2.46 5.34
N ARG A 87 4.74 -2.54 6.63
CA ARG A 87 4.51 -1.36 7.49
C ARG A 87 5.74 -0.46 7.59
N ILE A 88 6.92 -1.05 7.70
CA ILE A 88 8.19 -0.31 7.76
C ILE A 88 8.37 0.55 6.50
N ASN A 89 8.09 -0.03 5.33
CA ASN A 89 8.17 0.69 4.05
C ASN A 89 7.19 1.86 3.96
N ILE A 90 5.97 1.68 4.46
CA ILE A 90 4.95 2.75 4.49
C ILE A 90 5.40 3.88 5.42
N ALA A 91 5.91 3.56 6.61
CA ALA A 91 6.42 4.54 7.55
C ALA A 91 7.59 5.36 6.97
N ALA A 92 8.56 4.69 6.33
CA ALA A 92 9.69 5.34 5.67
C ALA A 92 9.23 6.33 4.58
N ARG A 93 8.24 5.94 3.76
CA ARG A 93 7.66 6.83 2.74
C ARG A 93 6.98 8.05 3.37
N GLY A 94 6.26 7.87 4.47
CA GLY A 94 5.65 8.97 5.22
C GLY A 94 6.67 9.99 5.72
N ALA A 95 7.77 9.51 6.32
CA ALA A 95 8.85 10.38 6.80
C ALA A 95 9.52 11.18 5.67
N GLY A 96 9.75 10.54 4.51
CA GLY A 96 10.30 11.21 3.33
C GLY A 96 9.39 12.34 2.82
N MET A 97 8.08 12.07 2.73
CA MET A 97 7.10 13.10 2.32
C MET A 97 7.05 14.27 3.31
N ALA A 98 7.07 14.00 4.62
CA ALA A 98 7.07 15.04 5.63
C ALA A 98 8.30 15.95 5.50
N LYS A 99 9.50 15.36 5.36
CA LYS A 99 10.74 16.12 5.17
C LYS A 99 10.71 16.99 3.92
N GLY A 100 10.21 16.46 2.80
CA GLY A 100 10.07 17.22 1.55
C GLY A 100 9.10 18.39 1.70
N ALA A 101 7.93 18.15 2.30
CA ALA A 101 6.94 19.19 2.55
C ALA A 101 7.46 20.31 3.45
N THR A 102 8.15 19.97 4.55
CA THR A 102 8.76 20.96 5.45
C THR A 102 9.83 21.78 4.74
N SER A 103 10.67 21.15 3.92
CA SER A 103 11.72 21.86 3.16
C SER A 103 11.12 22.87 2.17
N MET A 104 10.06 22.47 1.46
CA MET A 104 9.33 23.36 0.55
C MET A 104 8.64 24.50 1.29
N ALA A 105 7.98 24.22 2.42
CA ALA A 105 7.31 25.23 3.21
C ALA A 105 8.29 26.26 3.78
N LEU A 106 9.46 25.82 4.27
CA LEU A 106 10.52 26.69 4.75
C LEU A 106 11.07 27.56 3.63
N HIS A 107 11.37 26.98 2.47
CA HIS A 107 11.83 27.72 1.30
C HIS A 107 10.83 28.81 0.89
N TYR A 108 9.54 28.45 0.79
CA TYR A 108 8.49 29.41 0.47
C TYR A 108 8.36 30.53 1.52
N ALA A 109 8.49 30.21 2.81
CA ALA A 109 8.44 31.20 3.88
C ALA A 109 9.62 32.20 3.83
N MET A 110 10.78 31.78 3.32
CA MET A 110 11.94 32.65 3.13
C MET A 110 11.77 33.59 1.91
N GLU A 111 11.24 33.07 0.80
CA GLU A 111 11.08 33.83 -0.45
C GLU A 111 9.88 34.79 -0.42
N ARG A 112 8.79 34.41 0.27
CA ARG A 112 7.58 35.22 0.31
C ARG A 112 7.78 36.46 1.18
N LYS A 113 7.79 37.63 0.54
CA LYS A 113 7.69 38.93 1.21
C LYS A 113 6.23 39.38 1.22
N THR A 114 5.66 39.53 2.40
CA THR A 114 4.36 40.19 2.59
C THR A 114 4.54 41.26 3.68
N PHE A 115 3.90 42.42 3.53
CA PHE A 115 4.07 43.58 4.46
C PHE A 115 5.52 44.08 4.61
N GLY A 116 6.37 43.92 3.60
CA GLY A 116 7.73 44.44 3.59
C GLY A 116 8.76 43.66 4.42
N LYS A 117 8.40 42.50 5.01
CA LYS A 117 9.31 41.62 5.75
C LYS A 117 9.19 40.16 5.28
N SER A 118 10.27 39.38 5.43
CA SER A 118 10.27 37.92 5.23
C SER A 118 9.81 37.23 6.52
N HIS A 119 9.01 36.17 6.42
CA HIS A 119 8.26 35.57 7.55
C HIS A 119 9.12 34.77 8.54
N CYS A 120 10.38 34.48 8.21
CA CYS A 120 11.30 33.76 9.11
C CYS A 120 11.66 34.56 10.40
N GLY A 121 11.27 35.84 10.49
CA GLY A 121 11.64 36.73 11.60
C GLY A 121 10.53 37.09 12.59
N THR A 122 9.29 36.60 12.45
CA THR A 122 8.23 36.88 13.44
C THR A 122 8.23 35.84 14.55
N SER A 123 9.00 36.10 15.60
CA SER A 123 8.85 35.49 16.93
C SER A 123 7.49 35.87 17.51
N GLY A 124 6.44 35.19 17.07
CA GLY A 124 5.07 35.46 17.49
C GLY A 124 4.46 34.25 18.17
N HIS A 125 5.07 33.75 19.26
CA HIS A 125 4.43 33.01 20.37
C HIS A 125 5.47 32.68 21.46
N SER A 126 6.02 33.71 22.10
CA SER A 126 6.75 33.55 23.36
C SER A 126 6.33 34.67 24.31
N THR A 127 5.40 34.31 25.18
CA THR A 127 5.32 34.74 26.59
C THR A 127 5.23 36.24 26.88
N GLU A 128 4.01 36.74 27.09
CA GLU A 128 3.74 37.82 28.05
C GLU A 128 2.59 37.36 28.96
N ALA A 129 2.98 36.75 30.09
CA ALA A 129 2.20 36.76 31.31
C ALA A 129 2.91 37.73 32.25
N GLY A 130 2.27 38.87 32.49
CA GLY A 130 2.67 39.94 33.40
C GLY A 130 1.45 40.80 33.69
#